data_AF-A0A1V5CNF6-F1
#
_entry.id   AF-A0A1V5CNF6-F1
#
_cell.length_a   1.000
_cell.length_b   1.000
_cell.length_c   1.000
_cell.angle_alpha   90.00
_cell.angle_beta   90.00
_cell.angle_gamma   90.00
#
_symmetry.space_group_name_H-M   'P 1'
#
loop_
_entity.id
_entity.type
_entity.pdbx_description
1 polymer ?
#
loop_
_entity_poly.entity_id
_entity_poly.type
_entity_poly.pdbx_seq_one_letter_code
_entity_poly.pdbx_strand_id
1 'polypeptide(L)'
;MNVESLNKSQQRHLLASFKHVDKLLTDIEQILNASSSNSPFPEYRLDVTPAQIKVIQDYIARIRAEILRVLEIWAIPAAKGPPVSAIHSIRVHLAFARVALVEASPDYIRGYGDIQESTVVDLNCLINGLNVFIDKLNGYLAEIQDKAAEGNNG
;
A
#
# COMPACT_ATOMS: atom_id res chain seq x y z
N MET A 1 -35.01 -24.89 2.46
CA MET A 1 -34.96 -23.60 3.19
C MET A 1 -35.08 -22.51 2.14
N ASN A 2 -36.18 -21.76 2.15
CA ASN A 2 -36.50 -20.80 1.08
C ASN A 2 -35.72 -19.52 1.35
N VAL A 3 -34.59 -19.34 0.67
CA VAL A 3 -33.77 -18.13 0.81
C VAL A 3 -34.39 -17.10 -0.12
N GLU A 4 -35.15 -16.15 0.44
CA GLU A 4 -35.68 -15.01 -0.32
C GLU A 4 -34.53 -14.29 -1.02
N SER A 5 -34.44 -14.45 -2.34
CA SER A 5 -33.32 -13.95 -3.14
C SER A 5 -33.21 -12.43 -3.02
N LEU A 6 -32.04 -11.91 -2.63
CA LEU A 6 -31.76 -10.48 -2.66
C LEU A 6 -31.97 -9.91 -4.08
N ASN A 7 -32.64 -8.76 -4.17
CA ASN A 7 -32.78 -8.05 -5.44
C ASN A 7 -31.45 -7.37 -5.84
N LYS A 8 -31.34 -6.92 -7.10
CA LYS A 8 -30.10 -6.30 -7.62
C LYS A 8 -29.63 -5.09 -6.82
N SER A 9 -30.54 -4.26 -6.33
CA SER A 9 -30.19 -3.07 -5.53
C SER A 9 -29.64 -3.47 -4.16
N GLN A 10 -30.26 -4.47 -3.53
CA GLN A 10 -29.79 -5.04 -2.26
C GLN A 10 -28.43 -5.73 -2.43
N GLN A 11 -28.23 -6.51 -3.50
CA GLN A 11 -26.94 -7.13 -3.82
C GLN A 11 -25.83 -6.10 -4.04
N ARG A 12 -26.11 -5.02 -4.77
CA ARG A 12 -25.14 -3.92 -4.99
C ARG A 12 -24.79 -3.20 -3.69
N HIS A 13 -25.79 -2.90 -2.87
CA HIS A 13 -25.58 -2.27 -1.58
C HIS A 13 -24.73 -3.16 -0.67
N LEU A 14 -25.07 -4.45 -0.57
CA LEU A 14 -24.32 -5.42 0.22
C LEU A 14 -22.86 -5.54 -0.25
N LEU A 15 -22.64 -5.62 -1.57
CA LEU A 15 -21.29 -5.65 -2.15
C LEU A 15 -20.50 -4.37 -1.83
N ALA A 16 -21.12 -3.20 -1.91
CA ALA A 16 -20.48 -1.93 -1.57
C ALA A 16 -20.09 -1.88 -0.07
N SER A 17 -21.00 -2.33 0.80
CA SER A 17 -20.74 -2.42 2.24
C SER A 17 -19.61 -3.37 2.56
N PHE A 18 -19.56 -4.56 1.95
CA PHE A 18 -18.47 -5.52 2.15
C PHE A 18 -17.12 -5.01 1.61
N LYS A 19 -17.11 -4.31 0.49
CA LYS A 19 -15.90 -3.61 0.01
C LYS A 19 -15.42 -2.56 1.01
N HIS A 20 -16.35 -1.82 1.62
CA HIS A 20 -15.99 -0.84 2.62
C HIS A 20 -15.43 -1.49 3.89
N VAL A 21 -16.04 -2.58 4.37
CA VAL A 21 -15.51 -3.37 5.49
C VAL A 21 -14.11 -3.89 5.18
N ASP A 22 -13.90 -4.50 4.01
CA ASP A 22 -12.58 -5.02 3.62
C ASP A 22 -11.51 -3.93 3.53
N LYS A 23 -11.88 -2.71 3.09
CA LYS A 23 -11.01 -1.54 3.14
C LYS A 23 -10.60 -1.22 4.58
N LEU A 24 -11.55 -1.13 5.51
CA LEU A 24 -11.26 -0.86 6.93
C LEU A 24 -10.36 -1.95 7.55
N LEU A 25 -10.57 -3.22 7.19
CA LEU A 25 -9.71 -4.32 7.62
C LEU A 25 -8.28 -4.18 7.06
N THR A 26 -8.15 -3.75 5.81
CA THR A 26 -6.86 -3.45 5.17
C THR A 26 -6.14 -2.30 5.87
N ASP A 27 -6.86 -1.24 6.23
CA ASP A 27 -6.31 -0.10 6.97
C ASP A 27 -5.78 -0.55 8.36
N ILE A 28 -6.52 -1.44 9.05
CA ILE A 28 -6.04 -2.03 10.32
C ILE A 28 -4.75 -2.84 10.12
N GLU A 29 -4.68 -3.67 9.07
CA GLU A 29 -3.45 -4.42 8.76
C GLU A 29 -2.27 -3.48 8.46
N GLN A 30 -2.52 -2.35 7.78
CA GLN A 30 -1.50 -1.33 7.54
C GLN A 30 -0.99 -0.71 8.83
N ILE A 31 -1.87 -0.39 9.79
CA ILE A 31 -1.48 0.14 11.11
C ILE A 31 -0.57 -0.86 11.84
N LEU A 32 -0.95 -2.15 11.85
CA LEU A 32 -0.16 -3.21 12.51
C LEU A 32 1.20 -3.42 11.83
N ASN A 33 1.28 -3.21 10.52
CA ASN A 33 2.52 -3.35 9.76
C ASN A 33 3.37 -2.07 9.77
N ALA A 34 2.78 -0.89 10.03
CA ALA A 34 3.52 0.37 10.07
C ALA A 34 4.63 0.36 11.12
N SER A 35 4.43 -0.36 12.24
CA SER A 35 5.44 -0.50 13.29
C SER A 35 6.68 -1.29 12.87
N SER A 36 6.60 -2.15 11.85
CA SER A 36 7.76 -2.88 11.33
C SER A 36 8.48 -2.14 10.20
N SER A 37 7.92 -1.03 9.71
CA SER A 37 8.45 -0.26 8.59
C SER A 37 9.75 0.52 8.90
N ASN A 38 10.23 0.52 10.15
CA ASN A 38 11.36 1.35 10.62
C ASN A 38 11.29 2.80 10.13
N SER A 39 10.06 3.34 10.02
CA SER A 39 9.85 4.70 9.52
C SER A 39 10.50 5.70 10.47
N PRO A 40 11.31 6.65 9.96
CA PRO A 40 11.84 7.75 10.77
C PRO A 40 10.73 8.71 11.25
N PHE A 41 9.53 8.62 10.67
CA PHE A 41 8.35 9.40 11.03
C PHE A 41 7.18 8.45 11.35
N PRO A 42 7.11 7.88 12.56
CA PRO A 42 6.05 6.94 12.93
C PRO A 42 4.72 7.67 13.13
N GLU A 43 3.67 7.20 12.45
CA GLU A 43 2.31 7.74 12.60
C GLU A 43 1.61 7.18 13.85
N TYR A 44 1.95 5.96 14.26
CA TYR A 44 1.32 5.25 15.37
C TYR A 44 2.36 4.75 16.38
N ARG A 45 2.01 4.83 17.67
CA ARG A 45 2.72 4.09 18.73
C ARG A 45 2.03 2.75 18.93
N LEU A 46 2.74 1.66 18.66
CA LEU A 46 2.20 0.33 18.86
C LEU A 46 2.14 0.00 20.36
N ASP A 47 0.94 -0.23 20.87
CA ASP A 47 0.65 -0.62 22.26
C ASP A 47 0.19 -2.08 22.37
N VAL A 48 0.43 -2.86 21.32
CA VAL A 48 0.09 -4.29 21.23
C VAL A 48 1.35 -5.16 21.12
N THR A 49 1.32 -6.32 21.77
CA THR A 49 2.40 -7.33 21.72
C THR A 49 2.33 -8.16 20.43
N PRO A 50 3.43 -8.80 19.99
CA PRO A 50 3.42 -9.68 18.82
C PRO A 50 2.36 -10.79 18.87
N ALA A 51 2.09 -11.34 20.06
CA ALA A 51 1.03 -12.34 20.25
C ALA A 51 -0.37 -11.76 20.01
N GLN A 52 -0.63 -10.53 20.48
CA GLN A 52 -1.89 -9.83 20.24
C GLN A 52 -2.07 -9.45 18.78
N ILE A 53 -1.01 -9.03 18.08
CA ILE A 53 -1.04 -8.77 16.63
C ILE A 53 -1.52 -10.00 15.87
N LYS A 54 -0.97 -11.18 16.19
CA LYS A 54 -1.37 -12.43 15.57
C LYS A 54 -2.87 -12.73 15.80
N VAL A 55 -3.34 -12.55 17.03
CA VAL A 55 -4.77 -12.73 17.34
C VAL A 55 -5.65 -11.78 16.53
N ILE A 56 -5.26 -10.51 16.38
CA ILE A 56 -6.00 -9.54 15.57
C ILE A 56 -6.04 -9.99 14.10
N GLN A 57 -4.90 -10.41 13.54
CA GLN A 57 -4.80 -10.91 12.16
C GLN A 57 -5.68 -12.15 11.93
N ASP A 58 -5.72 -13.08 12.88
CA ASP A 58 -6.57 -14.28 12.81
C ASP A 58 -8.07 -13.90 12.78
N TYR A 59 -8.49 -12.90 13.56
CA TYR A 59 -9.86 -12.38 13.50
C TYR A 59 -10.16 -11.68 12.18
N ILE A 60 -9.23 -10.88 11.65
CA ILE A 60 -9.39 -10.23 10.33
C ILE A 60 -9.59 -11.29 9.24
N ALA A 61 -8.77 -12.33 9.22
CA ALA A 61 -8.89 -13.43 8.27
C ALA A 61 -10.25 -14.13 8.37
N ARG A 62 -10.74 -14.36 9.59
CA ARG A 62 -12.06 -14.95 9.83
C ARG A 62 -13.20 -14.06 9.34
N ILE A 63 -13.13 -12.75 9.55
CA ILE A 63 -14.13 -11.80 9.04
C ILE A 63 -14.19 -11.84 7.51
N ARG A 64 -13.04 -11.82 6.83
CA ARG A 64 -12.97 -11.93 5.36
C ARG A 64 -13.55 -13.26 4.86
N ALA A 65 -13.27 -14.36 5.56
CA ALA A 65 -13.83 -15.67 5.22
C ALA A 65 -15.38 -15.67 5.29
N GLU A 66 -15.97 -15.04 6.31
CA GLU A 66 -17.42 -14.92 6.41
C GLU A 66 -18.01 -14.01 5.32
N ILE A 67 -17.34 -12.91 4.97
CA ILE A 67 -17.76 -12.05 3.85
C ILE A 67 -17.84 -12.86 2.56
N LEU A 68 -16.80 -13.65 2.25
CA LEU A 68 -16.77 -14.51 1.07
C LEU A 68 -17.89 -15.55 1.10
N ARG A 69 -18.08 -16.22 2.24
CA ARG A 69 -19.15 -17.20 2.43
C ARG A 69 -20.53 -16.60 2.18
N VAL A 70 -20.78 -15.38 2.67
CA VAL A 70 -22.05 -14.67 2.43
C VAL A 70 -22.21 -14.34 0.94
N LEU A 71 -21.18 -13.81 0.28
CA LEU A 71 -21.23 -13.53 -1.16
C LEU A 71 -21.53 -14.79 -1.99
N GLU A 72 -20.95 -15.93 -1.63
CA GLU A 72 -21.21 -17.24 -2.26
C GLU A 72 -22.65 -17.70 -2.06
N ILE A 73 -23.19 -17.65 -0.83
CA ILE A 73 -24.57 -18.04 -0.52
C ILE A 73 -25.58 -17.27 -1.38
N TRP A 74 -25.30 -15.98 -1.61
CA TRP A 74 -26.18 -15.09 -2.37
C TRP A 74 -25.85 -14.99 -3.86
N ALA A 75 -24.88 -15.79 -4.34
CA ALA A 75 -24.37 -15.77 -5.71
C ALA A 75 -23.98 -14.35 -6.21
N ILE A 76 -23.48 -13.51 -5.30
CA ILE A 76 -22.98 -12.18 -5.63
C ILE A 76 -21.52 -12.35 -6.05
N PRO A 77 -21.14 -12.01 -7.29
CA PRO A 77 -19.76 -12.15 -7.73
C PRO A 77 -18.86 -11.22 -6.92
N ALA A 78 -17.83 -11.80 -6.28
CA ALA A 78 -16.73 -11.03 -5.73
C ALA A 78 -16.10 -10.19 -6.87
N ALA A 79 -15.65 -8.98 -6.55
CA ALA A 79 -15.12 -8.08 -7.56
C ALA A 79 -13.96 -8.74 -8.33
N LYS A 80 -13.93 -8.58 -9.66
CA LYS A 80 -12.72 -8.84 -10.43
C LYS A 80 -11.61 -7.97 -9.84
N GLY A 81 -10.46 -8.57 -9.56
CA GLY A 81 -9.35 -7.95 -8.85
C GLY A 81 -8.95 -6.58 -9.41
N PRO A 82 -8.18 -5.79 -8.65
CA PRO A 82 -7.83 -4.44 -9.05
C PRO A 82 -7.18 -4.42 -10.44
N PRO A 83 -7.53 -3.46 -11.31
CA PRO A 83 -7.00 -3.39 -12.67
C PRO A 83 -5.52 -2.99 -12.71
N VAL A 84 -4.96 -2.55 -11.57
CA VAL A 84 -3.59 -2.04 -11.46
C VAL A 84 -2.74 -3.04 -10.69
N SER A 85 -1.58 -3.40 -11.25
CA SER A 85 -0.63 -4.30 -10.60
C SER A 85 0.05 -3.63 -9.40
N ALA A 86 0.37 -4.41 -8.37
CA ALA A 86 1.11 -3.93 -7.21
C ALA A 86 2.46 -3.29 -7.60
N ILE A 87 3.16 -3.88 -8.58
CA ILE A 87 4.43 -3.36 -9.10
C ILE A 87 4.24 -1.96 -9.70
N HIS A 88 3.18 -1.77 -10.51
CA HIS A 88 2.88 -0.45 -11.07
C HIS A 88 2.63 0.58 -9.97
N SER A 89 1.80 0.23 -8.98
CA SER A 89 1.51 1.12 -7.84
C SER A 89 2.78 1.48 -7.05
N ILE A 90 3.66 0.52 -6.77
CA ILE A 90 4.93 0.78 -6.06
C ILE A 90 5.81 1.74 -6.85
N ARG A 91 5.95 1.53 -8.17
CA ARG A 91 6.76 2.42 -9.03
C ARG A 91 6.22 3.85 -9.08
N VAL A 92 4.90 4.03 -9.05
CA VAL A 92 4.28 5.36 -8.92
C VAL A 92 4.65 6.01 -7.58
N HIS A 93 4.61 5.27 -6.47
CA HIS A 93 5.03 5.81 -5.17
C HIS A 93 6.52 6.18 -5.15
N LEU A 94 7.37 5.38 -5.78
CA LEU A 94 8.80 5.70 -5.93
C LEU A 94 9.04 6.96 -6.77
N ALA A 95 8.20 7.22 -7.78
CA ALA A 95 8.25 8.46 -8.53
C ALA A 95 7.89 9.68 -7.67
N PHE A 96 6.85 9.56 -6.82
CA PHE A 96 6.50 10.63 -5.87
C PHE A 96 7.59 10.85 -4.82
N ALA A 97 8.20 9.80 -4.30
CA ALA A 97 9.34 9.91 -3.38
C ALA A 97 10.51 10.71 -4.01
N ARG A 98 10.79 10.49 -5.30
CA ARG A 98 11.81 11.25 -6.03
C ARG A 98 11.46 12.74 -6.14
N VAL A 99 10.20 13.07 -6.41
CA VAL A 99 9.75 14.47 -6.45
C VAL A 99 9.96 15.14 -5.09
N ALA A 100 9.57 14.47 -3.99
CA ALA A 100 9.77 14.98 -2.65
C ALA A 100 11.27 15.21 -2.32
N LEU A 101 12.17 14.36 -2.82
CA LEU A 101 13.62 14.56 -2.66
C LEU A 101 14.16 15.75 -3.47
N VAL A 102 13.60 16.03 -4.64
CA VAL A 102 13.93 17.24 -5.43
C VAL A 102 13.48 18.49 -4.69
N GLU A 103 12.27 18.47 -4.10
CA GLU A 103 11.75 19.58 -3.29
C GLU A 103 12.59 19.81 -2.01
N ALA A 104 13.27 18.77 -1.51
CA ALA A 104 14.21 18.88 -0.40
C ALA A 104 15.62 19.36 -0.82
N SER A 105 15.87 19.58 -2.11
CA SER A 105 17.20 20.00 -2.60
C SER A 105 17.56 21.43 -2.22
N PRO A 106 18.86 21.74 -2.08
CA PRO A 106 19.33 23.08 -1.74
C PRO A 106 18.73 24.20 -2.60
N ASP A 107 18.54 23.95 -3.89
CA ASP A 107 17.98 24.94 -4.83
C ASP A 107 16.53 25.31 -4.48
N TYR A 108 15.74 24.36 -3.98
CA TYR A 108 14.36 24.61 -3.57
C TYR A 108 14.29 25.21 -2.16
N ILE A 109 15.15 24.78 -1.23
CA ILE A 109 15.08 25.26 0.16
C ILE A 109 15.80 26.60 0.40
N ARG A 110 16.65 27.08 -0.53
CA ARG A 110 17.22 28.44 -0.49
C ARG A 110 16.16 29.54 -0.48
N GLY A 111 14.94 29.26 -0.93
CA GLY A 111 13.81 30.18 -0.80
C GLY A 111 13.42 30.51 0.65
N TYR A 112 13.90 29.73 1.62
CA TYR A 112 13.62 29.93 3.05
C TYR A 112 14.77 30.60 3.82
N GLY A 113 15.87 30.96 3.15
CA GLY A 113 17.02 31.64 3.75
C GLY A 113 18.37 31.22 3.14
N ASP A 114 19.42 31.94 3.50
CA ASP A 114 20.79 31.62 3.07
C ASP A 114 21.26 30.28 3.67
N ILE A 115 21.97 29.50 2.85
CA ILE A 115 22.49 28.18 3.21
C ILE A 115 24.00 28.20 3.02
N GLN A 116 24.74 27.75 4.03
CA GLN A 116 26.20 27.64 3.94
C GLN A 116 26.61 26.64 2.86
N GLU A 117 27.70 26.93 2.16
CA GLU A 117 28.19 26.09 1.05
C GLU A 117 28.48 24.65 1.48
N SER A 118 29.03 24.45 2.68
CA SER A 118 29.24 23.11 3.25
C SER A 118 27.93 22.33 3.42
N THR A 119 26.86 23.00 3.88
CA THR A 119 25.53 22.40 4.04
C THR A 119 24.89 22.05 2.68
N VAL A 120 25.13 22.84 1.65
CA VAL A 120 24.69 22.55 0.27
C VAL A 120 25.31 21.24 -0.23
N VAL A 121 26.63 21.08 -0.01
CA VAL A 121 27.36 19.86 -0.38
C VAL A 121 26.82 18.64 0.38
N ASP A 122 26.63 18.75 1.69
CA ASP A 122 26.13 17.65 2.54
C ASP A 122 24.72 17.20 2.11
N LEU A 123 23.81 18.15 1.89
CA LEU A 123 22.44 17.86 1.44
C LEU A 123 22.42 17.19 0.06
N ASN A 124 23.21 17.69 -0.89
CA ASN A 124 23.32 17.08 -2.21
C ASN A 124 23.86 15.65 -2.14
N CYS A 125 24.85 15.40 -1.27
CA CYS A 125 25.39 14.06 -1.05
C CYS A 125 24.31 13.11 -0.48
N LEU A 126 23.56 13.55 0.52
CA LEU A 126 22.48 12.77 1.13
C LEU A 126 21.36 12.45 0.12
N ILE A 127 20.87 13.46 -0.61
CA ILE A 127 19.81 13.31 -1.61
C ILE A 127 20.24 12.36 -2.73
N ASN A 128 21.47 12.49 -3.21
CA ASN A 128 22.02 11.57 -4.21
C ASN A 128 22.08 10.13 -3.68
N GLY A 129 22.49 9.95 -2.42
CA GLY A 129 22.49 8.65 -1.77
C GLY A 129 21.10 8.00 -1.74
N LEU A 130 20.06 8.77 -1.37
CA LEU A 130 18.68 8.28 -1.35
C LEU A 130 18.16 7.95 -2.77
N ASN A 131 18.46 8.79 -3.76
CA ASN A 131 18.10 8.54 -5.16
C ASN A 131 18.71 7.24 -5.70
N VAL A 132 19.97 6.92 -5.35
CA VAL A 132 20.60 5.65 -5.74
C VAL A 132 19.82 4.44 -5.22
N PHE A 133 19.28 4.48 -3.99
CA PHE A 133 18.46 3.38 -3.46
C PHE A 133 17.10 3.29 -4.17
N ILE A 134 16.47 4.42 -4.46
CA ILE A 134 15.21 4.47 -5.23
C ILE A 134 15.40 3.88 -6.63
N ASP A 135 16.49 4.24 -7.32
CA ASP A 135 16.78 3.75 -8.67
C ASP A 135 17.06 2.25 -8.70
N LYS A 136 17.82 1.73 -7.73
CA LYS A 136 18.05 0.29 -7.58
C LYS A 136 16.76 -0.49 -7.39
N LEU A 137 15.86 0.01 -6.52
CA LEU A 137 14.57 -0.63 -6.28
C LEU A 137 13.67 -0.56 -7.54
N ASN A 138 13.64 0.58 -8.23
CA ASN A 138 12.90 0.71 -9.49
C ASN A 138 13.42 -0.25 -10.57
N GLY A 139 14.75 -0.40 -10.70
CA GLY A 139 15.36 -1.34 -11.65
C GLY A 139 14.98 -2.79 -11.35
N TYR A 140 15.08 -3.20 -10.10
CA TYR A 140 14.67 -4.54 -9.65
C TYR A 140 13.18 -4.82 -9.94
N LEU A 141 12.29 -3.84 -9.69
CA LEU A 141 10.86 -3.97 -9.97
C LEU A 141 10.55 -4.04 -11.47
N ALA A 142 11.33 -3.36 -12.31
CA ALA A 142 11.20 -3.45 -13.77
C ALA A 142 11.53 -4.85 -14.27
N GLU A 143 12.62 -5.46 -13.78
CA GLU A 143 13.00 -6.83 -14.14
C GLU A 143 11.92 -7.87 -13.78
N ILE A 144 11.25 -7.71 -12.63
CA ILE A 144 10.13 -8.59 -12.25
C ILE A 144 8.97 -8.46 -13.25
N GLN A 145 8.65 -7.23 -13.64
CA GLN A 145 7.55 -6.96 -14.56
C GLN A 145 7.81 -7.51 -15.97
N ASP A 146 9.04 -7.41 -16.46
CA ASP A 146 9.44 -7.91 -17.77
C ASP A 146 9.41 -9.45 -17.82
N LYS A 147 9.93 -10.12 -16.77
CA LYS A 147 9.84 -11.59 -16.63
C LYS A 147 8.40 -12.10 -16.53
N ALA A 148 7.52 -11.35 -15.88
CA ALA A 148 6.09 -11.69 -15.80
C ALA A 148 5.38 -11.55 -17.15
N ALA A 149 5.81 -10.62 -18.01
CA ALA A 149 5.28 -10.45 -19.37
C ALA A 149 5.75 -11.56 -20.32
N GLU A 150 6.96 -12.09 -20.13
CA GLU A 150 7.52 -13.19 -20.93
C GLU A 150 6.88 -14.55 -20.61
N GLY A 151 6.58 -14.82 -19.34
CA GLY A 151 5.97 -16.08 -18.89
C GLY A 151 4.48 -16.26 -19.21
N ASN A 152 3.77 -15.22 -19.66
CA ASN A 152 2.35 -15.27 -19.99
C ASN A 152 2.07 -15.55 -21.49
N ASN A 153 3.13 -15.86 -22.26
CA ASN A 153 3.10 -16.18 -23.69
C ASN A 153 3.47 -17.65 -23.98
N GLY A 154 3.40 -18.55 -23.00
CA GLY A 154 3.74 -19.98 -23.10
C GLY A 154 2.55 -20.91 -22.93
#